data_AF-A0A9J7KKT3-F1
#
_entry.id   AF-A0A9J7KKT3-F1
#
_cell.length_a   1.000
_cell.length_b   1.000
_cell.length_c   1.000
_cell.angle_alpha   90.00
_cell.angle_beta   90.00
_cell.angle_gamma   90.00
#
_symmetry.space_group_name_H-M   'P 1'
#
loop_
_entity.id
_entity.type
_entity.pdbx_description
1 polymer ?
#
loop_
_entity_poly.entity_id
_entity_poly.type
_entity_poly.pdbx_seq_one_letter_code
_entity_poly.pdbx_strand_id
1 'polypeptide(L)'
;MRVSVLMTMGLVALLGTGRFFAAGDNSDGSSTLEEELEHLLEELDGSSTLEEKLDGSSALEEELDGSSTLEEELDGPSALEEELDEPSALEEELDGPSALEEELDGPSALEEELDEPSALEEELDGSSALEGELDGPSALEEELDESSTLEEELDGSSALEEELDGSSALEEELGGSSVLEEEL
;
A
#
# COMPACT_ATOMS: atom_id res chain seq x y z
N MET A 1 41.70 -18.87 4.93
CA MET A 1 40.60 -18.25 4.16
C MET A 1 39.33 -18.60 4.89
N ARG A 2 38.74 -17.62 5.59
CA ARG A 2 37.46 -17.81 6.25
C ARG A 2 36.40 -17.69 5.16
N VAL A 3 35.65 -18.76 4.95
CA VAL A 3 34.46 -18.74 4.11
C VAL A 3 33.38 -18.11 4.98
N SER A 4 33.04 -16.86 4.72
CA SER A 4 31.82 -16.27 5.27
C SER A 4 30.67 -16.79 4.41
N VAL A 5 29.92 -17.74 4.97
CA VAL A 5 28.58 -18.06 4.50
C VAL A 5 27.68 -17.03 5.16
N LEU A 6 27.30 -15.97 4.45
CA LEU A 6 26.16 -15.16 4.88
C LEU A 6 24.93 -16.01 4.59
N MET A 7 24.28 -16.40 5.67
CA MET A 7 23.03 -17.12 5.71
C MET A 7 21.99 -16.04 5.98
N THR A 8 21.40 -15.47 4.94
CA THR A 8 20.25 -14.58 5.10
C THR A 8 19.04 -15.47 5.27
N MET A 9 18.51 -15.46 6.49
CA MET A 9 17.22 -16.05 6.80
C MET A 9 16.20 -15.03 6.35
N GLY A 10 15.31 -15.39 5.40
CA GLY A 10 14.07 -14.65 5.21
C GLY A 10 13.36 -14.59 6.55
N LEU A 11 13.18 -13.37 7.07
CA LEU A 11 12.45 -13.10 8.28
C LEU A 11 11.00 -12.97 7.85
N VAL A 12 10.16 -13.96 8.17
CA VAL A 12 8.70 -13.82 8.07
C VAL A 12 8.26 -13.23 9.41
N ALA A 13 7.92 -11.94 9.42
CA ALA A 13 7.10 -11.37 10.47
C ALA A 13 5.67 -11.93 10.31
N LEU A 14 4.98 -12.22 11.41
CA LEU A 14 3.60 -12.70 11.37
C LEU A 14 2.95 -12.16 12.64
N LEU A 15 2.51 -10.90 12.61
CA LEU A 15 2.00 -10.17 13.77
C LEU A 15 0.47 -10.19 13.90
N GLY A 16 -0.18 -11.34 13.66
CA GLY A 16 -1.60 -11.49 14.01
C GLY A 16 -1.86 -11.42 15.54
N THR A 17 -2.20 -10.25 16.09
CA THR A 17 -2.62 -10.09 17.50
C THR A 17 -4.13 -10.14 17.71
N GLY A 18 -4.79 -11.21 17.26
CA GLY A 18 -6.19 -11.49 17.63
C GLY A 18 -6.40 -11.65 19.14
N ARG A 19 -6.76 -10.56 19.85
CA ARG A 19 -7.10 -10.60 21.29
C ARG A 19 -8.60 -10.76 21.51
N PHE A 20 -9.01 -12.02 21.70
CA PHE A 20 -10.33 -12.39 22.25
C PHE A 20 -10.57 -11.76 23.64
N PHE A 21 -11.44 -10.74 23.74
CA PHE A 21 -11.93 -10.26 25.04
C PHE A 21 -13.19 -11.04 25.47
N ALA A 22 -13.04 -11.89 26.47
CA ALA A 22 -14.14 -12.62 27.10
C ALA A 22 -15.06 -11.66 27.89
N ALA A 23 -16.35 -11.69 27.55
CA ALA A 23 -17.41 -10.92 28.20
C ALA A 23 -17.44 -11.11 29.73
N GLY A 24 -17.43 -9.99 30.47
CA GLY A 24 -17.54 -9.99 31.92
C GLY A 24 -17.81 -8.61 32.52
N ASP A 25 -19.11 -8.34 32.74
CA ASP A 25 -19.72 -7.41 33.72
C ASP A 25 -20.02 -5.96 33.30
N ASN A 26 -21.30 -5.62 33.42
CA ASN A 26 -21.88 -4.28 33.26
C ASN A 26 -21.50 -3.38 34.44
N SER A 27 -20.91 -2.20 34.20
CA SER A 27 -21.03 -1.02 35.07
C SER A 27 -20.58 0.25 34.34
N ASP A 28 -21.56 1.10 34.06
CA ASP A 28 -21.55 2.56 33.91
C ASP A 28 -20.18 3.27 34.00
N GLY A 29 -19.66 3.63 32.82
CA GLY A 29 -18.56 4.57 32.63
C GLY A 29 -18.45 4.91 31.15
N SER A 30 -18.45 6.20 30.83
CA SER A 30 -18.09 6.72 29.51
C SER A 30 -16.64 6.33 29.20
N SER A 31 -16.39 5.15 28.67
CA SER A 31 -15.16 4.85 27.93
C SER A 31 -15.49 5.17 26.48
N THR A 32 -14.97 6.29 26.00
CA THR A 32 -14.59 6.42 24.60
C THR A 32 -13.96 5.08 24.19
N LEU A 33 -14.59 4.40 23.24
CA LEU A 33 -13.86 3.45 22.41
C LEU A 33 -12.88 4.34 21.65
N GLU A 34 -11.73 4.63 22.28
CA GLU A 34 -10.56 4.97 21.51
C GLU A 34 -10.38 3.72 20.63
N GLU A 35 -10.64 3.86 19.33
CA GLU A 35 -10.16 2.88 18.36
C GLU A 35 -8.68 2.69 18.70
N GLU A 36 -8.31 1.48 19.13
CA GLU A 36 -6.89 1.16 19.30
C GLU A 36 -6.33 1.15 17.88
N LEU A 37 -5.67 2.25 17.51
CA LEU A 37 -4.93 2.35 16.26
C LEU A 37 -3.68 1.45 16.42
N GLU A 38 -3.55 0.44 15.58
CA GLU A 38 -2.34 -0.39 15.50
C GLU A 38 -1.31 0.31 14.61
N HIS A 39 -0.17 0.70 15.18
CA HIS A 39 0.92 1.37 14.45
C HIS A 39 2.11 0.44 14.34
N LEU A 40 2.54 0.13 13.12
CA LEU A 40 3.66 -0.74 12.81
C LEU A 40 4.72 0.07 12.04
N LEU A 41 6.00 -0.20 12.35
CA LEU A 41 7.14 0.48 11.74
C LEU A 41 8.20 -0.57 11.45
N GLU A 42 8.52 -0.77 10.18
CA GLU A 42 9.43 -1.83 9.74
C GLU A 42 10.54 -1.29 8.85
N GLU A 43 11.78 -1.62 9.23
CA GLU A 43 12.96 -1.20 8.48
C GLU A 43 13.92 -2.35 8.31
N LEU A 44 14.18 -2.71 7.06
CA LEU A 44 14.95 -3.89 6.69
C LEU A 44 16.03 -3.54 5.66
N ASP A 45 17.20 -4.14 5.85
CA ASP A 45 18.34 -4.06 4.93
C ASP A 45 18.53 -5.42 4.24
N GLY A 46 18.51 -5.39 2.91
CA GLY A 46 18.58 -6.56 2.05
C GLY A 46 17.24 -7.28 1.90
N SER A 47 17.25 -8.41 1.17
CA SER A 47 16.01 -9.03 0.70
C SER A 47 15.07 -9.49 1.83
N SER A 48 13.83 -9.02 1.75
CA SER A 48 12.74 -9.15 2.72
C SER A 48 11.45 -9.64 2.06
N THR A 49 10.53 -10.14 2.90
CA THR A 49 9.14 -10.41 2.53
C THR A 49 8.30 -10.10 3.76
N LEU A 50 7.31 -9.25 3.61
CA LEU A 50 6.35 -8.89 4.65
C LEU A 50 4.95 -9.41 4.29
N GLU A 51 4.17 -9.76 5.31
CA GLU A 51 2.78 -10.20 5.16
C GLU A 51 2.02 -9.70 6.40
N GLU A 52 1.18 -8.68 6.26
CA GLU A 52 0.41 -8.11 7.38
C GLU A 52 -1.09 -8.22 7.16
N LYS A 53 -1.80 -8.54 8.26
CA LYS A 53 -3.26 -8.76 8.27
C LYS A 53 -3.86 -8.19 9.53
N LEU A 54 -4.51 -7.04 9.42
CA LEU A 54 -5.00 -6.28 10.57
C LEU A 54 -6.51 -6.05 10.48
N ASP A 55 -7.15 -6.12 11.65
CA ASP A 55 -8.57 -5.78 11.83
C ASP A 55 -8.66 -4.47 12.64
N GLY A 56 -9.38 -3.48 12.14
CA GLY A 56 -9.59 -2.19 12.81
C GLY A 56 -8.80 -1.05 12.18
N SER A 57 -8.56 0.00 12.96
CA SER A 57 -7.79 1.13 12.44
C SER A 57 -6.30 0.86 12.56
N SER A 58 -5.57 1.06 11.47
CA SER A 58 -4.15 0.73 11.36
C SER A 58 -3.37 1.86 10.71
N ALA A 59 -2.08 1.94 10.98
CA ALA A 59 -1.14 2.73 10.20
C ALA A 59 0.21 1.99 10.14
N LEU A 60 0.75 1.80 8.94
CA LEU A 60 1.98 1.04 8.68
C LEU A 60 2.96 1.95 7.95
N GLU A 61 4.24 1.91 8.36
CA GLU A 61 5.32 2.63 7.67
C GLU A 61 6.48 1.63 7.43
N GLU A 62 6.92 1.50 6.20
CA GLU A 62 7.92 0.51 5.78
C GLU A 62 9.05 1.12 4.95
N GLU A 63 10.30 0.96 5.39
CA GLU A 63 11.50 1.38 4.65
C GLU A 63 12.39 0.16 4.33
N LEU A 64 12.53 -0.22 3.06
CA LEU A 64 13.28 -1.43 2.64
C LEU A 64 14.38 -1.15 1.60
N ASP A 65 15.64 -1.21 2.04
CA ASP A 65 16.86 -1.02 1.21
C ASP A 65 17.30 -2.36 0.57
N GLY A 66 16.40 -3.02 -0.15
CA GLY A 66 16.67 -4.30 -0.78
C GLY A 66 15.44 -4.95 -1.41
N SER A 67 15.67 -5.92 -2.31
CA SER A 67 14.57 -6.56 -3.02
C SER A 67 13.52 -7.16 -2.07
N SER A 68 12.31 -6.63 -2.16
CA SER A 68 11.22 -6.77 -1.21
C SER A 68 9.97 -7.36 -1.88
N THR A 69 9.08 -7.87 -1.05
CA THR A 69 7.71 -8.22 -1.42
C THR A 69 6.85 -7.96 -0.20
N LEU A 70 5.78 -7.19 -0.33
CA LEU A 70 4.84 -6.91 0.76
C LEU A 70 3.45 -7.35 0.31
N GLU A 71 2.69 -7.91 1.25
CA GLU A 71 1.32 -8.34 1.05
C GLU A 71 0.51 -7.85 2.26
N GLU A 72 -0.47 -6.98 2.01
CA GLU A 72 -1.27 -6.35 3.07
C GLU A 72 -2.76 -6.62 2.89
N GLU A 73 -3.43 -7.09 3.95
CA GLU A 73 -4.89 -7.21 4.01
C GLU A 73 -5.43 -6.47 5.23
N LEU A 74 -6.11 -5.33 5.05
CA LEU A 74 -6.59 -4.50 6.17
C LEU A 74 -8.12 -4.30 6.12
N ASP A 75 -8.81 -4.73 7.18
CA ASP A 75 -10.26 -4.49 7.37
C ASP A 75 -10.46 -3.32 8.35
N GLY A 76 -10.60 -2.11 7.80
CA GLY A 76 -10.86 -0.89 8.56
C GLY A 76 -10.09 0.33 8.03
N PRO A 77 -10.14 1.47 8.75
CA PRO A 77 -9.44 2.68 8.32
C PRO A 77 -7.91 2.50 8.40
N SER A 78 -7.23 2.62 7.27
CA SER A 78 -5.79 2.40 7.12
C SER A 78 -5.05 3.66 6.63
N ALA A 79 -3.76 3.70 6.90
CA ALA A 79 -2.80 4.62 6.30
C ALA A 79 -1.48 3.88 6.10
N LEU A 80 -0.97 3.82 4.87
CA LEU A 80 0.27 3.10 4.52
C LEU A 80 1.25 4.08 3.91
N GLU A 81 2.51 3.98 4.33
CA GLU A 81 3.65 4.76 3.83
C GLU A 81 4.78 3.77 3.53
N GLU A 82 5.18 3.63 2.26
CA GLU A 82 6.20 2.67 1.83
C GLU A 82 7.33 3.32 1.01
N GLU A 83 8.59 3.04 1.39
CA GLU A 83 9.80 3.53 0.69
C GLU A 83 10.70 2.35 0.30
N LEU A 84 10.83 2.05 -1.00
CA LEU A 84 11.54 0.85 -1.51
C LEU A 84 12.57 1.17 -2.61
N ASP A 85 13.85 0.88 -2.35
CA ASP A 85 15.02 1.28 -3.18
C ASP A 85 15.50 0.26 -4.24
N GLU A 86 14.96 -0.95 -4.22
CA GLU A 86 15.43 -2.10 -5.02
C GLU A 86 14.22 -2.91 -5.47
N PRO A 87 14.35 -3.91 -6.37
CA PRO A 87 13.20 -4.54 -7.00
C PRO A 87 12.14 -5.01 -6.01
N SER A 88 10.96 -4.40 -6.10
CA SER A 88 9.84 -4.52 -5.18
C SER A 88 8.61 -5.10 -5.87
N ALA A 89 7.71 -5.67 -5.07
CA ALA A 89 6.38 -6.09 -5.48
C ALA A 89 5.45 -5.89 -4.29
N LEU A 90 4.32 -5.20 -4.50
CA LEU A 90 3.36 -4.86 -3.46
C LEU A 90 1.98 -5.33 -3.90
N GLU A 91 1.26 -5.93 -2.96
CA GLU A 91 -0.11 -6.41 -3.13
C GLU A 91 -0.92 -5.93 -1.92
N GLU A 92 -1.88 -5.02 -2.14
CA GLU A 92 -2.71 -4.45 -1.08
C GLU A 92 -4.21 -4.71 -1.30
N GLU A 93 -4.88 -5.25 -0.29
CA GLU A 93 -6.34 -5.42 -0.24
C GLU A 93 -6.92 -4.66 0.97
N LEU A 94 -7.60 -3.52 0.73
CA LEU A 94 -8.11 -2.65 1.81
C LEU A 94 -9.64 -2.51 1.82
N ASP A 95 -10.25 -3.11 2.84
CA ASP A 95 -11.69 -3.14 3.11
C ASP A 95 -12.13 -1.95 4.01
N GLY A 96 -11.69 -0.73 3.69
CA GLY A 96 -12.00 0.45 4.48
C GLY A 96 -11.44 1.75 3.91
N PRO A 97 -11.74 2.92 4.54
CA PRO A 97 -11.18 4.18 4.10
C PRO A 97 -9.65 4.17 4.24
N SER A 98 -8.93 4.38 3.14
CA SER A 98 -7.48 4.26 3.06
C SER A 98 -6.81 5.55 2.59
N ALA A 99 -5.53 5.67 2.92
CA ALA A 99 -4.60 6.64 2.35
C ALA A 99 -3.27 5.92 2.15
N LEU A 100 -2.73 5.97 0.94
CA LEU A 100 -1.53 5.23 0.53
C LEU A 100 -0.54 6.22 -0.07
N GLU A 101 0.70 6.13 0.41
CA GLU A 101 1.84 6.92 -0.07
C GLU A 101 2.98 5.94 -0.36
N GLU A 102 3.38 5.81 -1.63
CA GLU A 102 4.43 4.88 -2.05
C GLU A 102 5.54 5.59 -2.84
N GLU A 103 6.80 5.41 -2.41
CA GLU A 103 7.99 5.90 -3.10
C GLU A 103 8.87 4.71 -3.51
N LEU A 104 8.90 4.40 -4.81
CA LEU A 104 9.62 3.22 -5.34
C LEU A 104 10.75 3.63 -6.30
N ASP A 105 11.97 3.43 -5.83
CA ASP A 105 13.21 3.61 -6.58
C ASP A 105 13.63 2.26 -7.19
N GLY A 106 13.25 1.99 -8.43
CA GLY A 106 13.70 0.82 -9.19
C GLY A 106 12.59 0.05 -9.91
N PRO A 107 12.85 -1.21 -10.33
CA PRO A 107 11.84 -2.01 -10.99
C PRO A 107 10.77 -2.48 -9.98
N SER A 108 9.55 -1.99 -10.12
CA SER A 108 8.44 -2.28 -9.21
C SER A 108 7.23 -2.90 -9.93
N ALA A 109 6.38 -3.53 -9.14
CA ALA A 109 5.03 -3.94 -9.53
C ALA A 109 4.09 -3.68 -8.34
N LEU A 110 2.99 -2.99 -8.59
CA LEU A 110 1.98 -2.62 -7.62
C LEU A 110 0.63 -3.18 -8.05
N GLU A 111 -0.05 -3.87 -7.14
CA GLU A 111 -1.41 -4.36 -7.31
C GLU A 111 -2.25 -3.90 -6.10
N GLU A 112 -3.28 -3.09 -6.33
CA GLU A 112 -4.15 -2.56 -5.27
C GLU A 112 -5.64 -2.85 -5.53
N GLU A 113 -6.36 -3.29 -4.49
CA GLU A 113 -7.82 -3.43 -4.49
C GLU A 113 -8.43 -2.64 -3.29
N LEU A 114 -9.17 -1.56 -3.57
CA LEU A 114 -9.78 -0.68 -2.54
C LEU A 114 -11.30 -0.50 -2.72
N ASP A 115 -12.07 -0.84 -1.68
CA ASP A 115 -13.54 -0.93 -1.73
C ASP A 115 -14.30 0.28 -1.12
N GLU A 116 -13.58 1.24 -0.53
CA GLU A 116 -14.13 2.40 0.19
C GLU A 116 -13.33 3.67 -0.18
N PRO A 117 -13.67 4.87 0.34
CA PRO A 117 -12.98 6.09 -0.08
C PRO A 117 -11.47 6.03 0.14
N SER A 118 -10.72 6.20 -0.94
CA SER A 118 -9.27 6.09 -0.98
C SER A 118 -8.59 7.37 -1.47
N ALA A 119 -7.33 7.53 -1.09
CA ALA A 119 -6.41 8.51 -1.66
C ALA A 119 -5.06 7.80 -1.89
N LEU A 120 -4.54 7.87 -3.11
CA LEU A 120 -3.24 7.29 -3.49
C LEU A 120 -2.31 8.39 -3.96
N GLU A 121 -1.08 8.33 -3.49
CA GLU A 121 0.04 9.13 -3.97
C GLU A 121 1.20 8.17 -4.28
N GLU A 122 1.56 8.01 -5.55
CA GLU A 122 2.65 7.12 -5.98
C GLU A 122 3.75 7.89 -6.71
N GLU A 123 5.00 7.74 -6.26
CA GLU A 123 6.20 8.26 -6.94
C GLU A 123 7.10 7.09 -7.38
N LEU A 124 7.25 6.88 -8.70
CA LEU A 124 7.93 5.71 -9.25
C LEU A 124 9.09 6.07 -10.20
N ASP A 125 10.33 5.93 -9.70
CA ASP A 125 11.56 6.06 -10.51
C ASP A 125 12.05 4.69 -10.98
N GLY A 126 11.58 4.26 -12.15
CA GLY A 126 12.10 3.04 -12.76
C GLY A 126 11.20 2.39 -13.79
N SER A 127 11.37 1.08 -13.94
CA SER A 127 10.47 0.30 -14.80
C SER A 127 9.36 -0.29 -13.95
N SER A 128 8.19 0.33 -14.02
CA SER A 128 7.08 0.07 -13.09
C SER A 128 5.84 -0.45 -13.81
N ALA A 129 5.03 -1.23 -13.10
CA ALA A 129 3.72 -1.67 -13.56
C ALA A 129 2.72 -1.54 -12.42
N LEU A 130 1.61 -0.84 -12.70
CA LEU A 130 0.53 -0.54 -11.75
C LEU A 130 -0.76 -1.16 -12.25
N GLU A 131 -1.42 -1.89 -11.37
CA GLU A 131 -2.77 -2.42 -11.59
C GLU A 131 -3.63 -2.05 -10.36
N GLY A 132 -4.66 -1.23 -10.55
CA GLY A 132 -5.53 -0.76 -9.46
C GLY A 132 -7.02 -0.98 -9.75
N GLU A 133 -7.77 -1.52 -8.78
CA GLU A 133 -9.24 -1.58 -8.80
C GLU A 133 -9.83 -0.82 -7.61
N LEU A 134 -10.50 0.31 -7.88
CA LEU A 134 -11.07 1.19 -6.85
C LEU A 134 -12.60 1.30 -6.97
N ASP A 135 -13.35 0.74 -6.01
CA ASP A 135 -14.80 0.93 -5.86
C ASP A 135 -15.08 2.01 -4.81
N GLY A 136 -15.29 3.25 -5.26
CA GLY A 136 -15.60 4.34 -4.35
C GLY A 136 -15.16 5.72 -4.81
N PRO A 137 -15.30 6.73 -3.95
CA PRO A 137 -14.68 8.01 -4.17
C PRO A 137 -13.16 7.89 -4.03
N SER A 138 -12.42 8.14 -5.11
CA SER A 138 -10.96 8.05 -5.13
C SER A 138 -10.30 9.37 -5.55
N ALA A 139 -9.08 9.60 -5.09
CA ALA A 139 -8.19 10.66 -5.57
C ALA A 139 -6.79 10.06 -5.74
N LEU A 140 -6.26 10.10 -6.96
CA LEU A 140 -5.01 9.44 -7.33
C LEU A 140 -4.07 10.50 -7.90
N GLU A 141 -2.87 10.56 -7.36
CA GLU A 141 -1.77 11.39 -7.83
C GLU A 141 -0.58 10.48 -8.11
N GLU A 142 -0.11 10.46 -9.36
CA GLU A 142 0.99 9.59 -9.75
C GLU A 142 2.08 10.34 -10.51
N GLU A 143 3.33 10.13 -10.12
CA GLU A 143 4.51 10.57 -10.85
C GLU A 143 5.28 9.35 -11.38
N LEU A 144 5.25 9.15 -12.70
CA LEU A 144 5.83 7.97 -13.36
C LEU A 144 6.99 8.34 -14.27
N ASP A 145 8.19 7.86 -13.92
CA ASP A 145 9.41 8.05 -14.69
C ASP A 145 9.80 6.82 -15.55
N GLU A 146 10.69 7.05 -16.52
CA GLU A 146 11.29 6.04 -17.41
C GLU A 146 10.33 5.19 -18.26
N SER A 147 9.84 4.06 -17.76
CA SER A 147 9.08 3.06 -18.52
C SER A 147 8.01 2.44 -17.65
N SER A 148 6.87 3.10 -17.57
CA SER A 148 5.73 2.68 -16.77
C SER A 148 4.58 2.08 -17.59
N THR A 149 3.83 1.20 -16.95
CA THR A 149 2.51 0.77 -17.40
C THR A 149 1.52 0.95 -16.28
N LEU A 150 0.40 1.60 -16.55
CA LEU A 150 -0.71 1.77 -15.61
C LEU A 150 -1.98 1.19 -16.21
N GLU A 151 -2.68 0.38 -15.42
CA GLU A 151 -4.00 -0.13 -15.70
C GLU A 151 -4.91 0.12 -14.48
N GLU A 152 -5.91 0.99 -14.62
CA GLU A 152 -6.81 1.36 -13.52
C GLU A 152 -8.29 1.15 -13.87
N GLU A 153 -9.05 0.58 -12.93
CA GLU A 153 -10.49 0.42 -13.02
C GLU A 153 -11.15 1.16 -11.84
N LEU A 154 -11.86 2.26 -12.13
CA LEU A 154 -12.42 3.16 -11.12
C LEU A 154 -13.95 3.21 -11.20
N ASP A 155 -14.65 2.60 -10.25
CA ASP A 155 -16.12 2.72 -10.11
C ASP A 155 -16.49 3.73 -9.02
N GLY A 156 -16.60 5.00 -9.40
CA GLY A 156 -17.08 6.01 -8.46
C GLY A 156 -16.84 7.44 -8.87
N SER A 157 -16.62 8.30 -7.89
CA SER A 157 -16.25 9.70 -8.16
C SER A 157 -14.75 9.82 -8.00
N SER A 158 -14.04 10.04 -9.10
CA SER A 158 -12.58 9.96 -9.12
C SER A 158 -11.96 11.27 -9.60
N ALA A 159 -10.79 11.59 -9.06
CA ALA A 159 -9.91 12.65 -9.55
C ALA A 159 -8.52 12.04 -9.76
N LEU A 160 -8.01 12.11 -10.98
CA LEU A 160 -6.71 11.58 -11.37
C LEU A 160 -5.82 12.73 -11.83
N GLU A 161 -4.62 12.79 -11.26
CA GLU A 161 -3.53 13.67 -11.69
C GLU A 161 -2.29 12.79 -11.95
N GLU A 162 -1.81 12.77 -13.19
CA GLU A 162 -0.69 11.94 -13.62
C GLU A 162 0.40 12.83 -14.24
N GLU A 163 1.65 12.69 -13.80
CA GLU A 163 2.84 13.25 -14.46
C GLU A 163 3.71 12.12 -15.01
N LEU A 164 4.00 12.13 -16.31
CA LEU A 164 4.76 11.08 -16.98
C LEU A 164 6.04 11.63 -17.64
N ASP A 165 7.23 11.23 -17.19
CA ASP A 165 8.50 11.46 -17.92
C ASP A 165 9.10 10.14 -18.42
N GLY A 166 8.67 9.72 -19.61
CA GLY A 166 9.22 8.50 -20.17
C GLY A 166 8.44 7.89 -21.32
N SER A 167 8.52 6.56 -21.38
CA SER A 167 7.71 5.71 -22.25
C SER A 167 6.63 5.04 -21.44
N SER A 168 5.48 5.70 -21.33
CA SER A 168 4.35 5.22 -20.53
C SER A 168 3.26 4.59 -21.41
N ALA A 169 2.52 3.65 -20.85
CA ALA A 169 1.27 3.14 -21.40
C ALA A 169 0.19 3.17 -20.32
N LEU A 170 -0.93 3.83 -20.61
CA LEU A 170 -2.03 4.03 -19.68
C LEU A 170 -3.30 3.38 -20.24
N GLU A 171 -4.00 2.62 -19.41
CA GLU A 171 -5.33 2.08 -19.67
C GLU A 171 -6.25 2.32 -18.46
N GLU A 172 -7.13 3.33 -18.53
CA GLU A 172 -8.13 3.60 -17.48
C GLU A 172 -9.56 3.21 -17.93
N GLU A 173 -10.32 2.53 -17.06
CA GLU A 173 -11.77 2.36 -17.17
C GLU A 173 -12.50 3.12 -16.04
N LEU A 174 -13.35 4.08 -16.43
CA LEU A 174 -14.03 4.96 -15.49
C LEU A 174 -15.54 4.70 -15.48
N GLY A 175 -16.04 4.08 -14.42
CA GLY A 175 -17.44 3.69 -14.22
C GLY A 175 -18.37 4.84 -13.80
N GLY A 176 -17.82 5.91 -13.21
CA GLY A 176 -18.59 7.00 -12.62
C GLY A 176 -18.25 8.41 -13.10
N SER A 177 -18.11 9.36 -12.17
CA SER A 177 -17.84 10.78 -12.47
C SER A 177 -16.37 11.07 -12.25
N SER A 178 -15.60 11.18 -13.32
CA SER A 178 -14.16 11.42 -13.24
C SER A 178 -13.73 12.83 -13.68
N VAL A 179 -12.62 13.28 -13.09
CA VAL A 179 -11.78 14.39 -13.56
C VAL A 179 -10.38 13.80 -13.80
N LEU A 180 -9.77 14.15 -14.92
CA LEU A 180 -8.46 13.65 -15.35
C LEU A 180 -7.57 14.84 -15.74
N GLU A 181 -6.37 14.91 -15.19
CA GLU A 181 -5.30 15.81 -15.59
C GLU A 181 -4.02 14.98 -15.85
N GLU A 182 -3.49 15.03 -17.07
CA GLU A 182 -2.30 14.29 -17.51
C GLU A 182 -1.24 15.31 -17.99
N GLU A 183 -0.03 15.27 -17.43
CA GLU A 183 1.16 16.02 -17.85
C GLU A 183 2.25 15.10 -18.45
N LEU A 184 2.89 15.57 -19.53
CA LEU A 184 3.87 14.84 -20.36
C LEU A 184 5.10 15.71 -20.73
#